data_AF-F2UNM5-F1
#
_entry.id   AF-F2UNM5-F1
#
_cell.length_a   1.000
_cell.length_b   1.000
_cell.length_c   1.000
_cell.angle_alpha   90.00
_cell.angle_beta   90.00
_cell.angle_gamma   90.00
#
_symmetry.space_group_name_H-M   'P 1'
#
loop_
_entity.id
_entity.type
_entity.pdbx_description
1 polymer ?
#
loop_
_entity_poly.entity_id
_entity_poly.type
_entity_poly.pdbx_seq_one_letter_code
_entity_poly.pdbx_strand_id
1 'polypeptide(L)'
;MPGPQKFKVQVENLAKSKAGDIIAFGVAVEPEDPHKFFFNKFWVGKHNLDSGKVVDVVALLDKKGWTVLDIPIQTKKGVKIQPWQRLGSLPDTEPGAEIQNISIACYGCNEILLSPDQIHKFNSGCIWSKGMPDTIKPYGRPWPNPAKDCSVQDVHCVHCGARSLGSYYEKPYDDQSDKQFPCVKLDFRRQPNKTRCPNYKSQVTVLHGDKAEVMRSIERLKRRARDVPSERVTQETYSEAATNRAEHSELKKQLADVSGPDDAPWKFPTRLLLSLEDSAIKAGNTQFAALDLDLPAHKEVVLKLLEEAGGPTANEAPLRPFRQTLAGVSIFWGDDPAFYSALKKRKTRYKGFLSTKGHKFAPKYTFHGQRPTDPKLDQVLQRVTMPGVHYNMLDSSLAKDDPPVRIQRVFHGVRSIDAAKSISTGGFARLQTTDSGWFGAGIYFTPDLDYALQYAGGASFHHGHFPSLRLSPHKRYHIVLACDIQYANPYPVLRRAGFEGKMLQAGHDAHVVVVGKGGSPLPDSQWSQQNAPVAEIVIDQMDQALVRAVLFFEA
;
A
#
# COMPACT_ATOMS: atom_id res chain seq x y z
N MET A 1 -14.46 -12.56 -17.65
CA MET A 1 -13.27 -12.71 -18.53
C MET A 1 -12.71 -14.10 -18.31
N PRO A 2 -12.25 -14.79 -19.37
CA PRO A 2 -11.60 -16.09 -19.20
C PRO A 2 -10.36 -15.95 -18.31
N GLY A 3 -10.09 -16.98 -17.50
CA GLY A 3 -8.87 -17.04 -16.69
C GLY A 3 -7.60 -17.20 -17.55
N PRO A 4 -6.41 -17.29 -16.92
CA PRO A 4 -5.16 -17.52 -17.64
C PRO A 4 -5.19 -18.80 -18.49
N GLN A 5 -4.71 -18.71 -19.73
CA GLN A 5 -4.67 -19.80 -20.70
C GLN A 5 -3.23 -20.06 -21.18
N LYS A 6 -2.97 -21.27 -21.69
CA LYS A 6 -1.66 -21.67 -22.21
C LYS A 6 -1.63 -21.57 -23.73
N PHE A 7 -0.56 -21.01 -24.27
CA PHE A 7 -0.35 -20.88 -25.71
C PHE A 7 1.09 -21.24 -26.08
N LYS A 8 1.30 -21.68 -27.32
CA LYS A 8 2.62 -21.72 -27.93
C LYS A 8 2.75 -20.52 -28.85
N VAL A 9 3.72 -19.64 -28.58
CA VAL A 9 3.83 -18.32 -29.21
C VAL A 9 5.18 -18.19 -29.89
N GLN A 10 5.19 -17.82 -31.17
CA GLN A 10 6.38 -17.42 -31.90
C GLN A 10 6.56 -15.91 -31.75
N VAL A 11 7.71 -15.48 -31.23
CA VAL A 11 8.08 -14.07 -31.14
C VAL A 11 8.32 -13.55 -32.55
N GLU A 12 7.56 -12.56 -33.00
CA GLU A 12 7.71 -11.96 -34.32
C GLU A 12 8.72 -10.83 -34.31
N ASN A 13 8.60 -9.91 -33.35
CA ASN A 13 9.34 -8.67 -33.34
C ASN A 13 9.73 -8.21 -31.94
N LEU A 14 10.86 -7.51 -31.88
CA LEU A 14 11.31 -6.74 -30.72
C LEU A 14 11.13 -5.25 -31.02
N ALA A 15 10.62 -4.49 -30.05
CA ALA A 15 10.45 -3.04 -30.18
C ALA A 15 10.99 -2.33 -28.93
N LYS A 16 11.29 -1.04 -29.04
CA LYS A 16 11.56 -0.20 -27.88
C LYS A 16 10.26 0.47 -27.42
N SER A 17 9.99 0.40 -26.12
CA SER A 17 8.92 1.16 -25.49
C SER A 17 9.26 2.66 -25.49
N LYS A 18 8.29 3.51 -25.15
CA LYS A 18 8.54 4.96 -24.97
C LYS A 18 9.61 5.26 -23.93
N ALA A 19 9.81 4.38 -22.95
CA ALA A 19 10.85 4.49 -21.93
C ALA A 19 12.21 3.93 -22.38
N GLY A 20 12.33 3.48 -23.64
CA GLY A 20 13.54 2.89 -24.20
C GLY A 20 13.74 1.41 -23.88
N ASP A 21 12.83 0.79 -23.13
CA ASP A 21 12.91 -0.64 -22.77
C ASP A 21 12.59 -1.54 -23.96
N ILE A 22 13.28 -2.67 -24.11
CA ILE A 22 12.97 -3.64 -25.16
C ILE A 22 11.76 -4.48 -24.75
N ILE A 23 10.72 -4.51 -25.57
CA ILE A 23 9.50 -5.33 -25.45
C ILE A 23 9.40 -6.28 -26.66
N ALA A 24 8.66 -7.38 -26.55
CA ALA A 24 8.44 -8.29 -27.67
C ALA A 24 6.96 -8.49 -27.96
N PHE A 25 6.68 -8.81 -29.22
CA PHE A 25 5.36 -9.23 -29.69
C PHE A 25 5.49 -10.60 -30.34
N GLY A 26 4.49 -11.45 -30.15
CA GLY A 26 4.43 -12.75 -30.81
C GLY A 26 3.03 -13.14 -31.23
N VAL A 27 2.95 -14.21 -32.00
CA VAL A 27 1.70 -14.80 -32.50
C VAL A 27 1.61 -16.26 -32.08
N ALA A 28 0.40 -16.76 -31.88
CA ALA A 28 0.23 -18.20 -31.63
C ALA A 28 0.73 -19.02 -32.83
N VAL A 29 1.37 -20.16 -32.54
CA VAL A 29 1.94 -21.08 -33.55
C VAL A 29 0.89 -22.04 -34.12
N GLU A 30 -0.21 -22.25 -33.40
CA GLU A 30 -1.27 -23.15 -33.85
C GLU A 30 -2.25 -22.45 -34.81
N PRO A 31 -2.70 -23.13 -35.88
CA PRO A 31 -3.08 -22.49 -37.13
C PRO A 31 -4.43 -21.76 -37.14
N GLU A 32 -5.23 -21.87 -36.08
CA GLU A 32 -6.63 -21.39 -36.10
C GLU A 32 -6.86 -20.07 -35.35
N ASP A 33 -5.84 -19.50 -34.70
CA ASP A 33 -6.04 -18.27 -33.93
C ASP A 33 -4.88 -17.25 -34.05
N PRO A 34 -5.04 -16.14 -34.79
CA PRO A 34 -4.02 -15.12 -35.00
C PRO A 34 -3.87 -14.18 -33.79
N HIS A 35 -3.93 -14.74 -32.57
CA HIS A 35 -3.79 -13.98 -31.34
C HIS A 35 -2.40 -13.36 -31.24
N LYS A 36 -2.36 -12.05 -30.98
CA LYS A 36 -1.13 -11.30 -30.69
C LYS A 36 -0.87 -11.28 -29.19
N PHE A 37 0.37 -11.59 -28.82
CA PHE A 37 0.84 -11.68 -27.45
C PHE A 37 1.82 -10.56 -27.17
N PHE A 38 1.63 -9.90 -26.02
CA PHE A 38 2.53 -8.87 -25.53
C PHE A 38 3.46 -9.43 -24.45
N PHE A 39 4.77 -9.29 -24.68
CA PHE A 39 5.82 -9.61 -23.73
C PHE A 39 6.41 -8.31 -23.19
N ASN A 40 6.23 -8.06 -21.90
CA ASN A 40 6.87 -6.92 -21.25
C ASN A 40 8.40 -7.06 -21.21
N LYS A 41 9.08 -5.97 -20.88
CA LYS A 41 10.56 -5.91 -20.85
C LYS A 41 11.23 -6.95 -19.97
N PHE A 42 10.56 -7.34 -18.90
CA PHE A 42 11.06 -8.34 -17.97
C PHE A 42 11.16 -9.70 -18.65
N TRP A 43 10.14 -10.10 -19.42
CA TRP A 43 10.16 -11.37 -20.14
C TRP A 43 11.21 -11.41 -21.26
N VAL A 44 11.37 -10.30 -22.00
CA VAL A 44 12.33 -10.23 -23.10
C VAL A 44 13.75 -10.52 -22.65
N GLY A 45 14.25 -9.78 -21.65
CA GLY A 45 15.60 -9.99 -21.12
C GLY A 45 15.72 -11.36 -20.45
N LYS A 46 14.74 -11.72 -19.62
CA LYS A 46 14.80 -12.95 -18.82
C LYS A 46 14.77 -14.22 -19.66
N HIS A 47 14.08 -14.23 -20.80
CA HIS A 47 13.95 -15.42 -21.65
C HIS A 47 14.80 -15.38 -22.91
N ASN A 48 15.62 -14.35 -23.11
CA ASN A 48 16.31 -14.11 -24.37
C ASN A 48 15.33 -14.30 -25.54
N LEU A 49 14.24 -13.54 -25.51
CA LEU A 49 13.24 -13.58 -26.57
C LEU A 49 13.83 -12.87 -27.78
N ASP A 50 13.95 -13.61 -28.88
CA ASP A 50 14.43 -13.12 -30.16
C ASP A 50 13.37 -13.38 -31.22
N SER A 51 13.38 -12.59 -32.30
CA SER A 51 12.50 -12.85 -33.45
C SER A 51 12.68 -14.28 -33.97
N GLY A 52 11.56 -14.95 -34.23
CA GLY A 52 11.48 -16.36 -34.62
C GLY A 52 11.43 -17.36 -33.45
N LYS A 53 11.72 -16.96 -32.21
CA LYS A 53 11.76 -17.89 -31.07
C LYS A 53 10.36 -18.34 -30.67
N VAL A 54 10.16 -19.65 -30.54
CA VAL A 54 8.90 -20.24 -30.07
C VAL A 54 8.97 -20.54 -28.57
N VAL A 55 7.97 -20.10 -27.81
CA VAL A 55 7.88 -20.28 -26.36
C VAL A 55 6.47 -20.69 -25.95
N ASP A 56 6.36 -21.60 -24.97
CA ASP A 56 5.09 -21.82 -24.28
C ASP A 56 4.88 -20.67 -23.30
N VAL A 57 3.68 -20.09 -23.28
CA VAL A 57 3.31 -18.98 -22.41
C VAL A 57 2.02 -19.30 -21.66
N VAL A 58 1.88 -18.72 -20.47
CA VAL A 58 0.59 -18.55 -19.80
C VAL A 58 0.21 -17.09 -19.99
N ALA A 59 -0.92 -16.81 -20.64
CA ALA A 59 -1.36 -15.46 -20.95
C ALA A 59 -2.79 -15.21 -20.46
N LEU A 60 -3.12 -13.94 -20.24
CA LEU A 60 -4.47 -13.49 -19.87
C LEU A 60 -4.94 -12.46 -20.88
N LEU A 61 -6.18 -12.61 -21.33
CA LEU A 61 -6.83 -11.64 -22.20
C LEU A 61 -7.25 -10.43 -21.36
N ASP A 62 -6.66 -9.26 -21.65
CA ASP A 62 -7.03 -7.98 -21.08
C ASP A 62 -7.54 -7.00 -22.15
N LYS A 63 -7.83 -5.75 -21.75
CA LYS A 63 -8.36 -4.71 -22.65
C LYS A 63 -7.43 -4.36 -23.83
N LYS A 64 -6.15 -4.74 -23.77
CA LYS A 64 -5.10 -4.47 -24.77
C LYS A 64 -4.70 -5.73 -25.57
N GLY A 65 -5.32 -6.88 -25.30
CA GLY A 65 -5.03 -8.16 -25.95
C GLY A 65 -4.49 -9.20 -24.98
N TRP A 66 -3.78 -10.22 -25.50
CA TRP A 66 -3.20 -11.26 -24.66
C TRP A 66 -1.89 -10.80 -24.03
N THR A 67 -1.88 -10.61 -22.71
CA THR A 67 -0.69 -10.26 -21.95
C THR A 67 -0.05 -11.52 -21.36
N VAL A 68 1.24 -11.72 -21.63
CA VAL A 68 1.99 -12.88 -21.11
C VAL A 68 2.24 -12.73 -19.60
N LEU A 69 1.68 -13.66 -18.82
CA LEU A 69 1.78 -13.73 -17.37
C LEU A 69 2.93 -14.62 -16.87
N ASP A 70 3.29 -15.64 -17.64
CA ASP A 70 4.44 -16.51 -17.38
C ASP A 70 4.89 -17.18 -18.69
N ILE A 71 6.14 -17.63 -18.70
CA ILE A 71 6.70 -18.46 -19.77
C ILE A 71 7.27 -19.70 -19.09
N PRO A 72 6.49 -20.79 -18.94
CA PRO A 72 6.93 -21.99 -18.24
C PRO A 72 8.28 -22.47 -18.74
N ILE A 73 9.12 -22.98 -17.83
CA ILE A 73 10.39 -23.57 -18.25
C ILE A 73 10.09 -24.90 -18.93
N GLN A 74 10.37 -24.98 -20.22
CA GLN A 74 10.47 -26.25 -20.91
C GLN A 74 11.76 -26.93 -20.47
N THR A 75 11.62 -28.03 -19.73
CA THR A 75 12.73 -28.94 -19.49
C THR A 75 13.07 -29.66 -20.80
N LYS A 76 14.36 -29.87 -21.09
CA LYS A 76 14.75 -30.67 -22.25
C LYS A 76 14.09 -32.06 -22.16
N LYS A 77 13.62 -32.57 -23.31
CA LYS A 77 13.00 -33.89 -23.42
C LYS A 77 13.96 -34.94 -22.83
N GLY A 78 13.50 -35.68 -21.81
CA GLY A 78 14.29 -36.70 -21.11
C GLY A 78 14.78 -36.31 -19.71
N VAL A 79 14.74 -35.03 -19.33
CA VAL A 79 15.09 -34.59 -17.98
C VAL A 79 13.93 -34.91 -17.02
N LYS A 80 14.09 -35.94 -16.18
CA LYS A 80 13.14 -36.28 -15.11
C LYS A 80 13.46 -35.47 -13.85
N ILE A 81 12.73 -34.38 -13.63
CA ILE A 81 12.83 -33.62 -12.38
C ILE A 81 11.86 -34.23 -11.37
N GLN A 82 12.38 -34.76 -10.27
CA GLN A 82 11.53 -35.14 -9.15
C GLN A 82 11.30 -33.91 -8.27
N PRO A 83 10.04 -33.48 -8.03
CA PRO A 83 9.77 -32.41 -7.09
C PRO A 83 10.25 -32.86 -5.71
N TRP A 84 11.25 -32.15 -5.19
CA TRP A 84 11.77 -32.44 -3.86
C TRP A 84 10.93 -31.72 -2.80
N GLN A 85 10.79 -32.33 -1.61
CA GLN A 85 10.39 -31.64 -0.39
C GLN A 85 11.21 -30.35 -0.25
N ARG A 86 10.60 -29.28 0.26
CA ARG A 86 11.31 -28.06 0.68
C ARG A 86 12.49 -28.47 1.57
N LEU A 87 13.68 -28.57 0.99
CA LEU A 87 14.88 -28.30 1.77
C LEU A 87 14.67 -26.90 2.36
N GLY A 88 15.06 -26.71 3.61
CA GLY A 88 15.30 -25.37 4.11
C GLY A 88 16.35 -24.64 3.26
N SER A 89 16.91 -23.55 3.76
CA SER A 89 18.10 -22.99 3.13
C SER A 89 19.22 -24.03 3.08
N LEU A 90 20.00 -24.05 2.00
CA LEU A 90 21.34 -24.68 2.02
C LEU A 90 22.10 -24.13 3.24
N PRO A 91 22.89 -24.97 3.94
CA PRO A 91 23.72 -24.48 5.03
C PRO A 91 24.72 -23.47 4.49
N ASP A 92 25.03 -22.44 5.28
CA ASP A 92 26.12 -21.54 4.95
C ASP A 92 27.45 -22.29 5.18
N THR A 93 28.44 -22.02 4.34
CA THR A 93 29.76 -22.65 4.42
C THR A 93 30.84 -21.59 4.39
N GLU A 94 31.99 -21.91 4.98
CA GLU A 94 33.18 -21.08 4.87
C GLU A 94 33.64 -20.94 3.40
N PRO A 95 34.26 -19.81 3.05
CA PRO A 95 34.99 -19.62 1.80
C PRO A 95 35.98 -20.76 1.54
N GLY A 96 35.86 -21.41 0.38
CA GLY A 96 36.74 -22.52 -0.01
C GLY A 96 36.46 -23.84 0.70
N ALA A 97 35.39 -23.93 1.49
CA ALA A 97 34.97 -25.18 2.11
C ALA A 97 34.87 -26.31 1.08
N GLU A 98 35.37 -27.49 1.45
CA GLU A 98 35.31 -28.64 0.57
C GLU A 98 33.85 -29.12 0.42
N ILE A 99 33.28 -28.89 -0.76
CA ILE A 99 31.96 -29.39 -1.14
C ILE A 99 32.16 -30.71 -1.88
N GLN A 100 31.59 -31.80 -1.37
CA GLN A 100 31.68 -33.13 -1.99
C GLN A 100 30.29 -33.60 -2.43
N ASN A 101 30.22 -34.27 -3.59
CA ASN A 101 29.02 -34.95 -4.09
C ASN A 101 27.78 -34.05 -4.26
N ILE A 102 27.98 -32.74 -4.37
CA ILE A 102 26.92 -31.78 -4.67
C ILE A 102 27.35 -30.98 -5.89
N SER A 103 26.74 -31.28 -7.03
CA SER A 103 26.83 -30.44 -8.22
C SER A 103 25.59 -29.56 -8.34
N ILE A 104 25.72 -28.42 -9.01
CA ILE A 104 24.61 -27.54 -9.35
C ILE A 104 24.35 -27.69 -10.83
N ALA A 105 23.11 -28.00 -11.20
CA ALA A 105 22.72 -28.13 -12.60
C ALA A 105 21.66 -27.10 -13.00
N CYS A 106 21.60 -26.83 -14.29
CA CYS A 106 20.58 -25.98 -14.90
C CYS A 106 19.24 -26.70 -14.88
N TYR A 107 18.21 -26.07 -14.32
CA TYR A 107 16.86 -26.65 -14.31
C TYR A 107 16.34 -26.91 -15.75
N GLY A 108 16.70 -26.05 -16.71
CA GLY A 108 16.20 -26.14 -18.08
C GLY A 108 16.77 -27.32 -18.88
N CYS A 109 18.08 -27.57 -18.78
CA CYS A 109 18.74 -28.58 -19.61
C CYS A 109 19.54 -29.64 -18.85
N ASN A 110 19.54 -29.60 -17.52
CA ASN A 110 20.32 -30.48 -16.65
C ASN A 110 21.85 -30.40 -16.84
N GLU A 111 22.34 -29.37 -17.54
CA GLU A 111 23.78 -29.12 -17.67
C GLU A 111 24.39 -28.82 -16.31
N ILE A 112 25.54 -29.40 -15.98
CA ILE A 112 26.23 -29.12 -14.73
C ILE A 112 26.82 -27.70 -14.81
N LEU A 113 26.20 -26.78 -14.08
CA LEU A 113 26.61 -25.38 -13.98
C LEU A 113 27.83 -25.20 -13.07
N LEU A 114 27.90 -25.98 -11.98
CA LEU A 114 29.03 -26.02 -11.06
C LEU A 114 29.27 -27.46 -10.61
N SER A 115 30.47 -27.98 -10.84
CA SER A 115 30.96 -29.17 -10.16
C SER A 115 31.32 -28.87 -8.70
N PRO A 116 31.46 -29.88 -7.82
CA PRO A 116 31.69 -29.65 -6.40
C PRO A 116 32.98 -28.85 -6.13
N ASP A 117 34.03 -29.10 -6.91
CA ASP A 117 35.33 -28.40 -6.83
C ASP A 117 35.26 -26.93 -7.29
N GLN A 118 34.29 -26.58 -8.14
CA GLN A 118 34.04 -25.21 -8.61
C GLN A 118 33.20 -24.38 -7.63
N ILE A 119 32.64 -24.99 -6.58
CA ILE A 119 31.86 -24.26 -5.58
C ILE A 119 32.81 -23.63 -4.57
N HIS A 120 32.72 -22.31 -4.42
CA HIS A 120 33.50 -21.55 -3.45
C HIS A 120 32.83 -21.56 -2.07
N LYS A 121 31.53 -21.24 -1.99
CA LYS A 121 30.74 -21.33 -0.76
C LYS A 121 29.23 -21.32 -1.00
N PHE A 122 28.48 -21.79 -0.02
CA PHE A 122 27.06 -21.51 0.14
C PHE A 122 26.88 -20.35 1.12
N ASN A 123 26.06 -19.35 0.76
CA ASN A 123 25.75 -18.25 1.66
C ASN A 123 24.35 -17.71 1.39
N SER A 124 23.49 -17.69 2.41
CA SER A 124 22.16 -17.10 2.37
C SER A 124 21.32 -17.68 1.22
N GLY A 125 21.48 -18.98 0.98
CA GLY A 125 20.86 -19.70 -0.14
C GLY A 125 21.19 -19.15 -1.52
N CYS A 126 22.41 -18.63 -1.67
CA CYS A 126 23.09 -18.43 -2.93
C CYS A 126 24.32 -19.34 -2.97
N ILE A 127 24.77 -19.70 -4.17
CA ILE A 127 25.98 -20.48 -4.39
C ILE A 127 26.98 -19.58 -5.11
N TRP A 128 28.19 -19.51 -4.58
CA TRP A 128 29.28 -18.72 -5.17
C TRP A 128 30.27 -19.67 -5.84
N SER A 129 30.69 -19.35 -7.06
CA SER A 129 31.70 -20.12 -7.79
C SER A 129 33.13 -19.68 -7.46
N LYS A 130 34.09 -20.59 -7.66
CA LYS A 130 35.51 -20.28 -7.80
C LYS A 130 35.76 -19.89 -9.25
N GLY A 131 35.96 -18.60 -9.51
CA GLY A 131 36.14 -18.14 -10.89
C GLY A 131 34.85 -18.17 -11.72
N MET A 132 35.02 -18.11 -13.05
CA MET A 132 33.95 -18.20 -14.03
C MET A 132 33.90 -19.61 -14.64
N PRO A 133 32.81 -20.39 -14.46
CA PRO A 133 32.68 -21.71 -15.06
C PRO A 133 32.37 -21.63 -16.56
N ASP A 134 32.91 -22.56 -17.35
CA ASP A 134 32.70 -22.60 -18.81
C ASP A 134 31.25 -22.90 -19.23
N THR A 135 30.43 -23.43 -18.32
CA THR A 135 29.02 -23.75 -18.56
C THR A 135 28.08 -22.56 -18.29
N ILE A 136 28.64 -21.43 -17.84
CA ILE A 136 27.94 -20.19 -17.54
C ILE A 136 28.57 -19.06 -18.34
N LYS A 137 27.76 -18.10 -18.81
CA LYS A 137 28.26 -16.87 -19.45
C LYS A 137 27.54 -15.64 -18.94
N PRO A 138 28.20 -14.46 -18.87
CA PRO A 138 27.52 -13.21 -18.60
C PRO A 138 26.57 -12.87 -19.76
N TYR A 139 25.47 -12.21 -19.45
CA TYR A 139 24.43 -11.87 -20.40
C TYR A 139 23.91 -10.46 -20.13
N GLY A 140 23.64 -9.72 -21.22
CA GLY A 140 23.17 -8.34 -21.16
C GLY A 140 24.27 -7.33 -20.85
N ARG A 141 23.87 -6.05 -20.78
CA ARG A 141 24.76 -4.96 -20.40
C ARG A 141 24.97 -4.97 -18.89
N PRO A 142 26.18 -4.67 -18.38
CA PRO A 142 26.39 -4.47 -16.95
C PRO A 142 25.48 -3.36 -16.42
N TRP A 143 24.93 -3.53 -15.23
CA TRP A 143 24.16 -2.50 -14.52
C TRP A 143 24.73 -2.23 -13.12
N PRO A 144 24.60 -0.99 -12.62
CA PRO A 144 25.12 -0.63 -11.32
C PRO A 144 24.36 -1.37 -10.20
N ASN A 145 25.11 -1.81 -9.20
CA ASN A 145 24.62 -2.33 -7.94
C ASN A 145 25.07 -1.39 -6.82
N PRO A 146 24.28 -0.35 -6.50
CA PRO A 146 24.67 0.69 -5.56
C PRO A 146 24.96 0.14 -4.16
N ALA A 147 24.25 -0.92 -3.76
CA ALA A 147 24.43 -1.56 -2.45
C ALA A 147 25.80 -2.25 -2.30
N LYS A 148 26.55 -2.39 -3.39
CA LYS A 148 27.87 -3.03 -3.43
C LYS A 148 28.89 -2.17 -4.16
N ASP A 149 28.56 -0.93 -4.51
CA ASP A 149 29.39 -0.05 -5.32
C ASP A 149 30.10 -0.74 -6.51
N CYS A 150 29.37 -1.59 -7.25
CA CYS A 150 29.96 -2.36 -8.34
C CYS A 150 29.00 -2.50 -9.52
N SER A 151 29.52 -2.95 -10.65
CA SER A 151 28.69 -3.33 -11.81
C SER A 151 28.48 -4.84 -11.82
N VAL A 152 27.28 -5.29 -12.18
CA VAL A 152 26.94 -6.70 -12.27
C VAL A 152 26.25 -7.01 -13.61
N GLN A 153 26.37 -8.25 -14.07
CA GLN A 153 25.66 -8.77 -15.23
C GLN A 153 24.83 -9.99 -14.87
N ASP A 154 23.79 -10.30 -15.64
CA ASP A 154 23.05 -11.55 -15.49
C ASP A 154 23.95 -12.69 -15.96
N VAL A 155 23.76 -13.90 -15.42
CA VAL A 155 24.44 -15.10 -15.92
C VAL A 155 23.47 -16.10 -16.49
N HIS A 156 23.80 -16.67 -17.64
CA HIS A 156 22.96 -17.62 -18.36
C HIS A 156 23.73 -18.93 -18.58
N CYS A 157 22.98 -20.05 -18.66
CA CYS A 157 23.57 -21.34 -19.04
C CYS A 157 24.05 -21.27 -20.50
N VAL A 158 25.30 -21.64 -20.78
CA VAL A 158 25.86 -21.63 -22.14
C VAL A 158 25.07 -22.58 -23.05
N HIS A 159 24.65 -23.73 -22.52
CA HIS A 159 24.06 -24.80 -23.32
C HIS A 159 22.62 -24.55 -23.78
N CYS A 160 21.78 -23.97 -22.93
CA CYS A 160 20.36 -23.73 -23.27
C CYS A 160 19.95 -22.26 -23.26
N GLY A 161 20.85 -21.36 -22.88
CA GLY A 161 20.52 -19.94 -22.70
C GLY A 161 19.41 -19.74 -21.66
N ALA A 162 19.25 -20.67 -20.71
CA ALA A 162 18.25 -20.57 -19.66
C ALA A 162 18.31 -19.21 -18.96
N ARG A 163 17.14 -18.81 -18.40
CA ARG A 163 16.90 -17.59 -17.63
C ARG A 163 18.09 -17.21 -16.74
N SER A 164 18.22 -15.92 -16.43
CA SER A 164 19.17 -15.41 -15.42
C SER A 164 19.25 -16.36 -14.22
N LEU A 165 20.40 -17.02 -14.10
CA LEU A 165 20.76 -17.98 -13.07
C LEU A 165 21.22 -17.28 -11.78
N GLY A 166 21.45 -15.97 -11.87
CA GLY A 166 22.01 -15.11 -10.83
C GLY A 166 22.86 -14.00 -11.44
N SER A 167 23.96 -13.63 -10.78
CA SER A 167 24.78 -12.47 -11.20
C SER A 167 26.27 -12.79 -11.34
N TYR A 168 26.89 -12.21 -12.36
CA TYR A 168 28.33 -12.15 -12.59
C TYR A 168 28.93 -10.90 -11.95
N TYR A 169 30.07 -11.06 -11.29
CA TYR A 169 30.87 -9.98 -10.72
C TYR A 169 32.27 -10.02 -11.33
N GLU A 170 32.61 -8.98 -12.09
CA GLU A 170 33.91 -8.88 -12.76
C GLU A 170 35.03 -8.50 -11.78
N LYS A 171 34.75 -7.59 -10.86
CA LYS A 171 35.72 -7.02 -9.92
C LYS A 171 35.28 -7.22 -8.47
N PRO A 172 36.24 -7.20 -7.52
CA PRO A 172 35.93 -7.10 -6.11
C PRO A 172 35.04 -5.91 -5.80
N TYR A 173 34.29 -6.03 -4.71
CA TYR A 173 33.50 -4.96 -4.13
C TYR A 173 33.64 -5.02 -2.60
N ASP A 174 33.36 -3.90 -1.91
CA ASP A 174 33.73 -3.69 -0.50
C ASP A 174 33.30 -4.85 0.42
N ASP A 175 34.20 -5.19 1.36
CA ASP A 175 34.09 -6.24 2.37
C ASP A 175 34.03 -7.70 1.87
N GLN A 176 34.68 -8.03 0.75
CA GLN A 176 34.73 -9.40 0.22
C GLN A 176 36.16 -9.87 -0.11
N SER A 177 37.08 -9.80 0.85
CA SER A 177 38.42 -10.40 0.72
C SER A 177 38.37 -11.92 0.52
N ASP A 178 37.24 -12.55 0.82
CA ASP A 178 37.09 -14.00 0.80
C ASP A 178 36.64 -14.56 -0.56
N LYS A 179 36.33 -13.73 -1.56
CA LYS A 179 35.85 -14.16 -2.88
C LYS A 179 36.94 -14.15 -3.95
N GLN A 180 36.88 -15.14 -4.84
CA GLN A 180 37.75 -15.23 -6.01
C GLN A 180 37.07 -14.58 -7.22
N PHE A 181 37.45 -13.36 -7.57
CA PHE A 181 36.93 -12.65 -8.75
C PHE A 181 37.75 -12.98 -10.01
N PRO A 182 37.12 -13.04 -11.20
CA PRO A 182 35.68 -12.87 -11.42
C PRO A 182 34.87 -14.05 -10.86
N CYS A 183 33.66 -13.81 -10.34
CA CYS A 183 32.82 -14.88 -9.78
C CYS A 183 31.36 -14.82 -10.25
N VAL A 184 30.69 -15.96 -10.09
CA VAL A 184 29.25 -16.11 -10.30
C VAL A 184 28.56 -16.34 -8.96
N LYS A 185 27.50 -15.59 -8.72
CA LYS A 185 26.52 -15.82 -7.67
C LYS A 185 25.29 -16.47 -8.29
N LEU A 186 25.07 -17.75 -8.06
CA LEU A 186 23.84 -18.44 -8.45
C LEU A 186 22.78 -18.31 -7.36
N ASP A 187 21.58 -17.89 -7.74
CA ASP A 187 20.45 -17.76 -6.82
C ASP A 187 19.73 -19.10 -6.66
N PHE A 188 19.78 -19.65 -5.45
CA PHE A 188 19.12 -20.92 -5.12
C PHE A 188 17.79 -20.69 -4.36
N ARG A 189 17.60 -19.50 -3.77
CA ARG A 189 16.38 -19.15 -3.03
C ARG A 189 15.23 -18.71 -3.93
N ARG A 190 14.07 -19.29 -3.64
CA ARG A 190 12.75 -18.66 -3.81
C ARG A 190 12.75 -17.41 -2.94
N GLN A 191 12.85 -16.20 -3.49
CA GLN A 191 12.51 -15.00 -2.71
C GLN A 191 11.01 -15.06 -2.42
N PRO A 192 10.56 -15.32 -1.18
CA PRO A 192 9.14 -15.50 -0.92
C PRO A 192 8.37 -14.17 -0.94
N ASN A 193 9.07 -13.03 -0.87
CA ASN A 193 8.48 -11.85 -0.23
C ASN A 193 8.70 -10.46 -0.87
N LYS A 194 9.13 -10.28 -2.13
CA LYS A 194 9.32 -8.89 -2.63
C LYS A 194 8.74 -8.45 -3.98
N THR A 195 8.16 -9.31 -4.84
CA THR A 195 7.59 -8.80 -6.11
C THR A 195 6.37 -9.56 -6.63
N ARG A 196 5.20 -8.91 -6.49
CA ARG A 196 4.05 -8.72 -7.42
C ARG A 196 3.63 -9.75 -8.50
N CYS A 197 4.21 -10.94 -8.62
CA CYS A 197 3.74 -11.94 -9.59
C CYS A 197 3.52 -13.31 -8.91
N PRO A 198 2.27 -13.81 -8.75
CA PRO A 198 1.98 -15.12 -8.18
C PRO A 198 2.58 -16.31 -8.98
N ASN A 199 3.11 -16.05 -10.18
CA ASN A 199 3.78 -17.02 -11.04
C ASN A 199 5.32 -17.00 -10.96
N TYR A 200 5.91 -16.33 -9.96
CA TYR A 200 7.36 -16.34 -9.68
C TYR A 200 7.83 -17.70 -9.11
N LYS A 201 7.57 -18.80 -9.83
CA LYS A 201 7.62 -20.17 -9.28
C LYS A 201 8.80 -21.05 -9.71
N SER A 202 9.65 -20.66 -10.65
CA SER A 202 10.70 -21.57 -11.13
C SER A 202 12.05 -21.31 -10.46
N GLN A 203 12.52 -22.29 -9.69
CA GLN A 203 13.94 -22.50 -9.45
C GLN A 203 14.64 -22.66 -10.81
N VAL A 204 15.72 -21.94 -11.05
CA VAL A 204 16.51 -22.01 -12.29
C VAL A 204 17.76 -22.87 -12.14
N THR A 205 18.12 -23.20 -10.91
CA THR A 205 19.22 -24.10 -10.53
C THR A 205 18.69 -25.22 -9.64
N VAL A 206 19.26 -26.42 -9.76
CA VAL A 206 18.91 -27.61 -8.97
C VAL A 206 20.17 -28.30 -8.45
N LEU A 207 20.03 -29.06 -7.35
CA LEU A 207 21.10 -29.96 -6.92
C LEU A 207 21.11 -31.19 -7.83
N HIS A 208 22.30 -31.62 -8.22
CA HIS A 208 22.53 -32.76 -9.10
C HIS A 208 23.47 -33.76 -8.41
N GLY A 209 23.09 -35.04 -8.45
CA GLY A 209 23.82 -36.14 -7.83
C GLY A 209 22.88 -37.25 -7.34
N ASP A 210 23.45 -38.34 -6.81
CA ASP A 210 22.66 -39.34 -6.12
C ASP A 210 21.97 -38.72 -4.89
N LYS A 211 20.67 -39.01 -4.74
CA LYS A 211 19.84 -38.38 -3.69
C LYS A 211 20.38 -38.65 -2.29
N ALA A 212 20.82 -39.88 -2.01
CA ALA A 212 21.30 -40.24 -0.69
C ALA A 212 22.66 -39.58 -0.41
N GLU A 213 23.53 -39.49 -1.43
CA GLU A 213 24.81 -38.81 -1.33
C GLU A 213 24.69 -37.31 -1.13
N VAL A 214 23.86 -36.63 -1.93
CA VAL A 214 23.61 -35.19 -1.79
C VAL A 214 23.10 -34.88 -0.38
N MET A 215 22.19 -35.71 0.15
CA MET A 215 21.67 -35.53 1.51
C MET A 215 22.71 -35.76 2.60
N ARG A 216 23.53 -36.79 2.47
CA ARG A 216 24.66 -37.01 3.39
C ARG A 216 25.62 -35.83 3.37
N SER A 217 25.92 -35.28 2.19
CA SER A 217 26.78 -34.10 2.06
C SER A 217 26.17 -32.85 2.70
N ILE A 218 24.87 -32.58 2.49
CA ILE A 218 24.18 -31.45 3.14
C ILE A 218 24.22 -31.59 4.65
N GLU A 219 23.99 -32.79 5.19
CA GLU A 219 24.01 -33.02 6.63
C GLU A 219 25.42 -32.87 7.21
N ARG A 220 26.47 -33.34 6.50
CA ARG A 220 27.86 -33.07 6.86
C ARG A 220 28.17 -31.58 6.92
N LEU A 221 27.70 -30.81 5.93
CA LEU A 221 27.86 -29.36 5.89
C LEU A 221 27.12 -28.67 7.04
N LYS A 222 25.89 -29.10 7.35
CA LYS A 222 25.12 -28.58 8.50
C LYS A 222 25.81 -28.82 9.84
N ARG A 223 26.45 -29.98 10.02
CA ARG A 223 27.21 -30.28 11.23
C ARG A 223 28.42 -29.35 11.34
N ARG A 224 29.21 -29.25 10.28
CA ARG A 224 30.36 -28.32 10.22
C ARG A 224 29.95 -26.87 10.45
N ALA A 225 28.83 -26.43 9.88
CA ALA A 225 28.32 -25.06 10.06
C ALA A 225 27.89 -24.74 11.50
N ARG A 226 27.56 -25.74 12.34
CA ARG A 226 27.30 -25.54 13.77
C ARG A 226 28.58 -25.35 14.58
N ASP A 227 29.71 -25.82 14.05
CA ASP A 227 31.01 -25.82 14.73
C ASP A 227 31.90 -24.63 14.30
N VAL A 228 31.44 -23.79 13.36
CA VAL A 228 32.11 -22.54 13.01
C VAL A 228 31.74 -21.50 14.09
N PRO A 229 32.69 -21.03 14.92
CA PRO A 229 32.47 -19.84 15.73
C PRO A 229 32.18 -18.70 14.76
N SER A 230 31.18 -17.87 15.04
CA SER A 230 30.83 -16.73 14.18
C SER A 230 31.90 -15.61 14.19
N GLU A 231 33.16 -15.96 13.93
CA GLU A 231 34.30 -15.05 13.91
C GLU A 231 34.29 -14.20 12.63
N ARG A 232 33.56 -13.09 12.78
CA ARG A 232 33.90 -11.72 12.36
C ARG A 232 34.17 -11.48 10.87
N VAL A 233 33.08 -11.09 10.21
CA VAL A 233 33.02 -9.76 9.57
C VAL A 233 33.64 -8.75 10.54
N THR A 234 34.59 -7.92 10.10
CA THR A 234 35.35 -7.05 11.01
C THR A 234 34.42 -6.19 11.88
N GLN A 235 34.85 -5.85 13.08
CA GLN A 235 34.08 -5.04 14.03
C GLN A 235 33.67 -3.69 13.42
N GLU A 236 34.46 -3.19 12.46
CA GLU A 236 34.21 -1.97 11.69
C GLU A 236 33.05 -2.13 10.70
N THR A 237 33.00 -3.18 9.86
CA THR A 237 31.88 -3.37 8.92
C THR A 237 30.58 -3.72 9.65
N TYR A 238 30.65 -4.44 10.77
CA TYR A 238 29.48 -4.66 11.62
C TYR A 238 29.01 -3.36 12.27
N SER A 239 29.95 -2.49 12.70
CA SER A 239 29.59 -1.18 13.25
C SER A 239 28.91 -0.31 12.19
N GLU A 240 29.38 -0.29 10.95
CA GLU A 240 28.78 0.55 9.89
C GLU A 240 27.43 0.00 9.44
N ALA A 241 27.29 -1.31 9.23
CA ALA A 241 25.99 -1.92 8.91
C ALA A 241 25.02 -1.90 10.11
N ALA A 242 25.51 -1.89 11.36
CA ALA A 242 24.69 -1.69 12.54
C ALA A 242 24.28 -0.23 12.69
N THR A 243 25.18 0.72 12.42
CA THR A 243 24.93 2.17 12.37
C THR A 243 23.91 2.48 11.29
N ASN A 244 24.11 2.02 10.05
CA ASN A 244 23.14 2.21 8.96
C ASN A 244 21.77 1.59 9.27
N ARG A 245 21.73 0.42 9.93
CA ARG A 245 20.46 -0.19 10.38
C ARG A 245 19.83 0.60 11.52
N ALA A 246 20.62 1.10 12.46
CA ALA A 246 20.16 1.92 13.57
C ALA A 246 19.65 3.28 13.06
N GLU A 247 20.38 3.94 12.18
CA GLU A 247 19.99 5.18 11.49
C GLU A 247 18.73 4.99 10.66
N HIS A 248 18.63 3.94 9.86
CA HIS A 248 17.42 3.67 9.08
C HIS A 248 16.23 3.30 9.98
N SER A 249 16.46 2.57 11.07
CA SER A 249 15.42 2.29 12.08
C SER A 249 14.99 3.56 12.81
N GLU A 250 15.93 4.46 13.11
CA GLU A 250 15.68 5.74 13.77
C GLU A 250 14.96 6.70 12.84
N LEU A 251 15.36 6.80 11.56
CA LEU A 251 14.65 7.56 10.53
C LEU A 251 13.22 7.05 10.35
N LYS A 252 13.01 5.72 10.33
CA LYS A 252 11.66 5.14 10.30
C LYS A 252 10.85 5.49 11.53
N LYS A 253 11.48 5.46 12.70
CA LYS A 253 10.84 5.84 13.96
C LYS A 253 10.48 7.33 13.98
N GLN A 254 11.39 8.20 13.54
CA GLN A 254 11.17 9.64 13.39
C GLN A 254 10.04 9.92 12.38
N LEU A 255 10.01 9.23 11.24
CA LEU A 255 8.95 9.37 10.26
C LEU A 255 7.60 8.88 10.80
N ALA A 256 7.57 7.75 11.51
CA ALA A 256 6.37 7.25 12.18
C ALA A 256 5.94 8.19 13.32
N ASP A 257 6.88 8.86 13.98
CA ASP A 257 6.60 9.86 15.00
C ASP A 257 6.02 11.15 14.43
N VAL A 258 6.28 11.45 13.17
CA VAL A 258 5.80 12.65 12.48
C VAL A 258 4.50 12.38 11.73
N SER A 259 4.38 11.24 11.04
CA SER A 259 3.25 10.92 10.12
C SER A 259 2.28 9.85 10.65
N GLY A 260 2.58 9.27 11.82
CA GLY A 260 1.85 8.10 12.34
C GLY A 260 2.33 6.79 11.70
N PRO A 261 1.88 5.64 12.25
CA PRO A 261 2.28 4.33 11.74
C PRO A 261 1.77 4.12 10.31
N ASP A 262 2.41 3.23 9.53
CA ASP A 262 2.07 2.99 8.13
C ASP A 262 0.69 2.33 7.95
N ASP A 263 0.25 1.58 8.97
CA ASP A 263 -1.04 0.90 9.05
C ASP A 263 -2.11 1.72 9.78
N ALA A 264 -1.85 3.01 10.03
CA ALA A 264 -2.83 3.92 10.62
C ALA A 264 -4.14 3.88 9.83
N PRO A 265 -5.32 3.86 10.49
CA PRO A 265 -6.59 3.69 9.80
C PRO A 265 -6.98 4.90 8.92
N TRP A 266 -6.34 6.06 9.14
CA TRP A 266 -6.44 7.24 8.26
C TRP A 266 -5.41 7.22 7.11
N LYS A 267 -4.74 6.10 6.81
CA LYS A 267 -3.84 5.96 5.65
C LYS A 267 -4.42 4.97 4.63
N PHE A 268 -4.16 5.24 3.34
CA PHE A 268 -4.55 4.30 2.29
C PHE A 268 -3.51 3.18 2.20
N PRO A 269 -3.91 1.93 1.85
CA PRO A 269 -2.96 0.85 1.70
C PRO A 269 -1.90 1.15 0.63
N THR A 270 -0.62 0.90 0.90
CA THR A 270 0.50 1.15 -0.03
C THR A 270 0.28 0.53 -1.41
N ARG A 271 -0.39 -0.64 -1.48
CA ARG A 271 -0.72 -1.30 -2.75
C ARG A 271 -1.61 -0.43 -3.65
N LEU A 272 -2.60 0.26 -3.08
CA LEU A 272 -3.48 1.17 -3.81
C LEU A 272 -2.67 2.36 -4.32
N LEU A 273 -1.87 2.99 -3.44
CA LEU A 273 -1.07 4.17 -3.80
C LEU A 273 -0.10 3.87 -4.94
N LEU A 274 0.62 2.75 -4.88
CA LEU A 274 1.52 2.32 -5.96
C LEU A 274 0.80 1.92 -7.25
N SER A 275 -0.51 1.67 -7.23
CA SER A 275 -1.28 1.44 -8.46
C SER A 275 -1.76 2.74 -9.12
N LEU A 276 -1.71 3.84 -8.36
CA LEU A 276 -2.12 5.17 -8.80
C LEU A 276 -0.92 6.09 -9.12
N GLU A 277 0.31 5.66 -8.80
CA GLU A 277 1.55 6.44 -8.93
C GLU A 277 1.71 7.11 -10.31
N ASP A 278 1.46 6.37 -11.40
CA ASP A 278 1.56 6.89 -12.78
C ASP A 278 0.52 7.98 -13.10
N SER A 279 -0.56 8.06 -12.32
CA SER A 279 -1.67 9.01 -12.49
C SER A 279 -1.75 10.05 -11.37
N ALA A 280 -0.85 9.95 -10.39
CA ALA A 280 -0.83 10.81 -9.23
C ALA A 280 -0.34 12.21 -9.60
N ILE A 281 -1.05 13.21 -9.08
CA ILE A 281 -0.70 14.61 -9.24
C ILE A 281 -0.22 15.12 -7.89
N LYS A 282 0.94 15.77 -7.87
CA LYS A 282 1.51 16.37 -6.67
C LYS A 282 1.05 17.82 -6.53
N ALA A 283 0.54 18.19 -5.36
CA ALA A 283 0.21 19.55 -4.97
C ALA A 283 0.77 19.82 -3.57
N GLY A 284 1.94 20.48 -3.52
CA GLY A 284 2.69 20.66 -2.27
C GLY A 284 3.14 19.32 -1.68
N ASN A 285 2.75 19.07 -0.43
CA ASN A 285 3.04 17.82 0.30
C ASN A 285 1.96 16.75 0.13
N THR A 286 0.91 17.06 -0.63
CA THR A 286 -0.22 16.16 -0.87
C THR A 286 -0.16 15.64 -2.31
N GLN A 287 -0.51 14.39 -2.50
CA GLN A 287 -0.73 13.76 -3.79
C GLN A 287 -2.20 13.39 -3.93
N PHE A 288 -2.71 13.38 -5.15
CA PHE A 288 -4.06 12.93 -5.42
C PHE A 288 -4.18 12.26 -6.77
N ALA A 289 -5.14 11.33 -6.88
CA ALA A 289 -5.44 10.62 -8.11
C ALA A 289 -6.92 10.26 -8.16
N ALA A 290 -7.47 10.23 -9.38
CA ALA A 290 -8.80 9.74 -9.62
C ALA A 290 -8.84 8.21 -9.49
N LEU A 291 -9.91 7.71 -8.87
CA LEU A 291 -10.25 6.30 -8.91
C LEU A 291 -11.02 5.98 -10.19
N ASP A 292 -10.54 4.99 -10.94
CA ASP A 292 -11.32 4.35 -12.01
C ASP A 292 -12.46 3.51 -11.40
N LEU A 293 -13.68 4.07 -11.40
CA LEU A 293 -14.87 3.43 -10.85
C LEU A 293 -15.34 2.22 -11.66
N ASP A 294 -14.71 1.84 -12.78
CA ASP A 294 -14.99 0.55 -13.44
C ASP A 294 -14.21 -0.60 -12.81
N LEU A 295 -13.14 -0.31 -12.06
CA LEU A 295 -12.29 -1.32 -11.43
C LEU A 295 -12.86 -1.75 -10.07
N PRO A 296 -13.07 -3.07 -9.84
CA PRO A 296 -13.60 -3.56 -8.56
C PRO A 296 -12.78 -3.11 -7.34
N ALA A 297 -11.45 -3.13 -7.45
CA ALA A 297 -10.55 -2.72 -6.36
C ALA A 297 -10.72 -1.24 -5.96
N HIS A 298 -11.08 -0.37 -6.90
CA HIS A 298 -11.35 1.04 -6.62
C HIS A 298 -12.74 1.26 -6.03
N LYS A 299 -13.75 0.50 -6.49
CA LYS A 299 -15.08 0.49 -5.86
C LYS A 299 -15.01 0.05 -4.40
N GLU A 300 -14.15 -0.91 -4.08
CA GLU A 300 -13.91 -1.37 -2.70
C GLU A 300 -13.36 -0.24 -1.81
N VAL A 301 -12.49 0.62 -2.36
CA VAL A 301 -12.02 1.82 -1.64
C VAL A 301 -13.19 2.76 -1.34
N VAL A 302 -14.07 3.01 -2.30
CA VAL A 302 -15.26 3.84 -2.09
C VAL A 302 -16.20 3.21 -1.06
N LEU A 303 -16.48 1.91 -1.17
CA LEU A 303 -17.30 1.19 -0.21
C LEU A 303 -16.74 1.31 1.21
N LYS A 304 -15.44 1.05 1.37
CA LYS A 304 -14.75 1.22 2.65
C LYS A 304 -14.85 2.65 3.16
N LEU A 305 -14.77 3.66 2.29
CA LEU A 305 -14.92 5.05 2.70
C LEU A 305 -16.30 5.33 3.33
N LEU A 306 -17.36 4.71 2.81
CA LEU A 306 -18.74 4.84 3.30
C LEU A 306 -18.99 3.99 4.56
N GLU A 307 -18.54 2.72 4.55
CA GLU A 307 -18.66 1.80 5.70
C GLU A 307 -17.98 2.35 6.95
N GLU A 308 -16.81 2.98 6.79
CA GLU A 308 -16.04 3.57 7.89
C GLU A 308 -16.75 4.74 8.60
N ALA A 309 -17.75 5.38 7.99
CA ALA A 309 -18.55 6.40 8.65
C ALA A 309 -19.57 5.79 9.63
N GLY A 310 -20.05 4.57 9.37
CA GLY A 310 -21.13 3.93 10.12
C GLY A 310 -22.50 4.54 9.80
N GLY A 311 -23.46 4.39 10.72
CA GLY A 311 -24.81 4.92 10.58
C GLY A 311 -25.55 4.44 9.32
N PRO A 312 -26.49 5.23 8.79
CA PRO A 312 -27.17 4.93 7.52
C PRO A 312 -26.20 4.86 6.33
N THR A 313 -25.17 5.72 6.29
CA THR A 313 -24.19 5.78 5.20
C THR A 313 -23.49 4.45 4.93
N ALA A 314 -23.17 3.69 5.98
CA ALA A 314 -22.47 2.41 5.85
C ALA A 314 -23.29 1.31 5.14
N ASN A 315 -24.61 1.46 5.05
CA ASN A 315 -25.49 0.46 4.42
C ASN A 315 -25.84 0.80 2.97
N GLU A 316 -25.28 1.87 2.42
CA GLU A 316 -25.59 2.37 1.10
C GLU A 316 -24.79 1.70 -0.01
N ALA A 317 -25.36 1.67 -1.21
CA ALA A 317 -24.66 1.16 -2.39
C ALA A 317 -23.54 2.13 -2.81
N PRO A 318 -22.29 1.67 -3.02
CA PRO A 318 -21.14 2.57 -3.18
C PRO A 318 -21.19 3.47 -4.43
N LEU A 319 -21.91 3.05 -5.48
CA LEU A 319 -22.07 3.82 -6.72
C LEU A 319 -23.38 4.61 -6.80
N ARG A 320 -24.35 4.28 -5.93
CA ARG A 320 -25.67 4.91 -5.90
C ARG A 320 -26.13 5.21 -4.47
N PRO A 321 -25.29 5.81 -3.61
CA PRO A 321 -25.68 6.04 -2.24
C PRO A 321 -26.85 7.03 -2.22
N PHE A 322 -27.90 6.69 -1.48
CA PHE A 322 -29.13 7.47 -1.38
C PHE A 322 -29.75 7.80 -2.73
N ARG A 323 -29.62 6.88 -3.71
CA ARG A 323 -30.10 7.02 -5.09
C ARG A 323 -29.41 8.11 -5.91
N GLN A 324 -28.32 8.70 -5.42
CA GLN A 324 -27.51 9.65 -6.19
C GLN A 324 -26.38 8.92 -6.94
N THR A 325 -26.16 9.26 -8.20
CA THR A 325 -25.12 8.61 -9.01
C THR A 325 -23.75 9.20 -8.70
N LEU A 326 -22.83 8.38 -8.17
CA LEU A 326 -21.43 8.76 -7.97
C LEU A 326 -20.70 8.74 -9.33
N ALA A 327 -20.38 9.92 -9.85
CA ALA A 327 -19.75 10.11 -11.16
C ALA A 327 -18.22 10.06 -11.11
N GLY A 328 -17.61 10.37 -9.97
CA GLY A 328 -16.16 10.37 -9.84
C GLY A 328 -15.68 10.48 -8.41
N VAL A 329 -14.47 9.98 -8.17
CA VAL A 329 -13.77 10.06 -6.89
C VAL A 329 -12.31 10.38 -7.12
N SER A 330 -11.78 11.34 -6.36
CA SER A 330 -10.35 11.59 -6.26
C SER A 330 -9.92 11.36 -4.82
N ILE A 331 -8.93 10.48 -4.58
CA ILE A 331 -8.37 10.28 -3.25
C ILE A 331 -7.13 11.15 -3.04
N PHE A 332 -6.86 11.50 -1.79
CA PHE A 332 -5.76 12.36 -1.37
C PHE A 332 -4.89 11.64 -0.34
N TRP A 333 -3.57 11.74 -0.47
CA TRP A 333 -2.62 11.17 0.47
C TRP A 333 -1.35 12.02 0.58
N GLY A 334 -0.73 11.98 1.75
CA GLY A 334 0.58 12.58 2.03
C GLY A 334 1.10 12.08 3.38
N ASP A 335 2.16 12.72 3.88
CA ASP A 335 2.69 12.40 5.20
C ASP A 335 1.86 13.04 6.35
N ASP A 336 0.98 13.99 6.00
CA ASP A 336 0.00 14.68 6.86
C ASP A 336 0.43 14.91 8.33
N PRO A 337 1.64 15.47 8.57
CA PRO A 337 2.21 15.54 9.91
C PRO A 337 1.41 16.42 10.87
N ALA A 338 0.66 17.39 10.34
CA ALA A 338 -0.21 18.26 11.13
C ALA A 338 -1.33 17.47 11.81
N PHE A 339 -1.97 16.55 11.08
CA PHE A 339 -3.06 15.74 11.62
C PHE A 339 -2.56 14.82 12.74
N TYR A 340 -1.46 14.09 12.52
CA TYR A 340 -0.91 13.20 13.55
C TYR A 340 -0.30 13.97 14.74
N SER A 341 0.38 15.09 14.49
CA SER A 341 0.88 15.95 15.58
C SER A 341 -0.26 16.47 16.44
N ALA A 342 -1.39 16.82 15.83
CA ALA A 342 -2.56 17.28 16.55
C ALA A 342 -3.26 16.14 17.33
N LEU A 343 -3.18 14.89 16.86
CA LEU A 343 -3.58 13.69 17.62
C LEU A 343 -2.76 13.59 18.92
N LYS A 344 -1.43 13.62 18.80
CA LYS A 344 -0.50 13.59 19.94
C LYS A 344 -0.74 14.74 20.90
N LYS A 345 -0.93 15.96 20.37
CA LYS A 345 -1.23 17.16 21.17
C LYS A 345 -2.49 17.00 22.00
N ARG A 346 -3.56 16.39 21.47
CA ARG A 346 -4.81 16.15 22.22
C ARG A 346 -4.62 15.11 23.31
N LYS A 347 -3.93 14.00 23.02
CA LYS A 347 -3.57 13.01 24.04
C LYS A 347 -2.85 13.68 25.22
N THR A 348 -1.84 14.51 24.95
CA THR A 348 -1.11 15.24 26.00
C THR A 348 -1.97 16.30 26.68
N ARG A 349 -2.74 17.08 25.91
CA ARG A 349 -3.53 18.22 26.42
C ARG A 349 -4.63 17.81 27.40
N TYR A 350 -5.24 16.63 27.23
CA TYR A 350 -6.38 16.17 28.04
C TYR A 350 -6.03 15.09 29.07
N LYS A 351 -4.80 14.56 29.07
CA LYS A 351 -4.33 13.48 29.97
C LYS A 351 -4.55 13.82 31.44
N GLY A 352 -5.33 12.98 32.14
CA GLY A 352 -5.64 13.14 33.57
C GLY A 352 -6.56 14.33 33.91
N PHE A 353 -6.95 15.13 32.93
CA PHE A 353 -7.72 16.36 33.17
C PHE A 353 -9.23 16.19 33.01
N LEU A 354 -9.67 15.17 32.27
CA LEU A 354 -11.10 14.96 32.02
C LEU A 354 -11.84 14.46 33.26
N SER A 355 -11.15 13.78 34.18
CA SER A 355 -11.68 13.31 35.47
C SER A 355 -11.46 14.31 36.61
N THR A 356 -10.65 15.35 36.41
CA THR A 356 -10.29 16.32 37.46
C THR A 356 -11.33 17.44 37.55
N LYS A 357 -12.20 17.38 38.57
CA LYS A 357 -13.22 18.40 38.82
C LYS A 357 -12.58 19.80 38.93
N GLY A 358 -13.11 20.78 38.19
CA GLY A 358 -12.65 22.16 38.20
C GLY A 358 -11.47 22.48 37.27
N HIS A 359 -10.84 21.49 36.63
CA HIS A 359 -9.80 21.77 35.64
C HIS A 359 -10.36 22.52 34.42
N LYS A 360 -9.56 23.38 33.78
CA LYS A 360 -10.00 24.17 32.61
C LYS A 360 -10.48 23.29 31.45
N PHE A 361 -9.90 22.10 31.30
CA PHE A 361 -10.26 21.10 30.30
C PHE A 361 -11.24 20.03 30.81
N ALA A 362 -11.67 20.08 32.06
CA ALA A 362 -12.71 19.17 32.55
C ALA A 362 -14.01 19.41 31.77
N PRO A 363 -14.78 18.35 31.46
CA PRO A 363 -16.08 18.47 30.81
C PRO A 363 -16.98 19.49 31.52
N LYS A 364 -17.64 20.37 30.76
CA LYS A 364 -18.57 21.39 31.26
C LYS A 364 -20.00 20.88 31.45
N TYR A 365 -20.12 19.58 31.71
CA TYR A 365 -21.34 18.89 32.12
C TYR A 365 -21.01 18.01 33.31
N THR A 366 -21.99 17.76 34.17
CA THR A 366 -21.83 16.89 35.33
C THR A 366 -21.66 15.45 34.88
N PHE A 367 -20.72 14.72 35.48
CA PHE A 367 -20.42 13.33 35.15
C PHE A 367 -20.22 12.47 36.41
N HIS A 368 -20.54 11.18 36.30
CA HIS A 368 -20.21 10.15 37.28
C HIS A 368 -19.31 9.12 36.59
N GLY A 369 -18.03 9.05 37.00
CA GLY A 369 -17.02 8.29 36.27
C GLY A 369 -16.69 8.94 34.93
N GLN A 370 -16.98 8.26 33.81
CA GLN A 370 -16.77 8.77 32.44
C GLN A 370 -18.08 9.17 31.72
N ARG A 371 -19.23 9.09 32.39
CA ARG A 371 -20.55 9.32 31.75
C ARG A 371 -21.23 10.56 32.31
N PRO A 372 -21.89 11.38 31.48
CA PRO A 372 -22.72 12.48 31.96
C PRO A 372 -23.82 11.99 32.91
N THR A 373 -24.16 12.80 33.92
CA THR A 373 -25.31 12.49 34.79
C THR A 373 -26.65 12.90 34.18
N ASP A 374 -26.65 13.84 33.23
CA ASP A 374 -27.83 14.19 32.44
C ASP A 374 -28.04 13.13 31.33
N PRO A 375 -29.15 12.39 31.35
CA PRO A 375 -29.41 11.34 30.37
C PRO A 375 -29.41 11.84 28.92
N LYS A 376 -29.85 13.08 28.67
CA LYS A 376 -29.91 13.64 27.30
C LYS A 376 -28.52 13.91 26.76
N LEU A 377 -27.62 14.45 27.60
CA LEU A 377 -26.22 14.67 27.23
C LEU A 377 -25.51 13.33 26.96
N ASP A 378 -25.74 12.33 27.84
CA ASP A 378 -25.17 10.99 27.70
C ASP A 378 -25.64 10.30 26.40
N GLN A 379 -26.93 10.40 26.05
CA GLN A 379 -27.46 9.85 24.81
C GLN A 379 -26.82 10.48 23.55
N VAL A 380 -26.62 11.80 23.51
CA VAL A 380 -25.94 12.46 22.39
C VAL A 380 -24.50 11.95 22.27
N LEU A 381 -23.78 11.88 23.39
CA LEU A 381 -22.41 11.37 23.39
C LEU A 381 -22.35 9.88 22.99
N GLN A 382 -23.30 9.06 23.44
CA GLN A 382 -23.36 7.65 23.05
C GLN A 382 -23.60 7.48 21.56
N ARG A 383 -24.59 8.18 21.03
CA ARG A 383 -24.94 8.08 19.62
C ARG A 383 -23.79 8.54 18.72
N VAL A 384 -23.21 9.71 19.01
CA VAL A 384 -22.24 10.36 18.11
C VAL A 384 -20.81 9.88 18.34
N THR A 385 -20.46 9.51 19.58
CA THR A 385 -19.04 9.45 20.00
C THR A 385 -18.57 8.10 20.53
N MET A 386 -19.47 7.11 20.71
CA MET A 386 -19.10 5.80 21.25
C MET A 386 -18.93 4.75 20.14
N PRO A 387 -17.79 4.01 20.13
CA PRO A 387 -17.56 2.95 19.15
C PRO A 387 -18.65 1.89 19.18
N GLY A 388 -19.14 1.48 18.00
CA GLY A 388 -20.08 0.36 17.86
C GLY A 388 -21.52 0.64 18.29
N VAL A 389 -21.86 1.90 18.60
CA VAL A 389 -23.23 2.28 18.98
C VAL A 389 -24.05 2.69 17.75
N HIS A 390 -23.60 3.69 17.00
CA HIS A 390 -24.31 4.14 15.79
C HIS A 390 -23.35 4.50 14.66
N TYR A 391 -22.39 5.38 14.93
CA TYR A 391 -21.31 5.70 13.99
C TYR A 391 -20.03 4.95 14.35
N ASN A 392 -19.18 4.75 13.34
CA ASN A 392 -17.93 4.01 13.49
C ASN A 392 -16.80 4.94 13.95
N MET A 393 -15.88 4.40 14.76
CA MET A 393 -14.57 5.02 15.00
C MET A 393 -13.54 4.27 14.17
N LEU A 394 -12.69 5.00 13.45
CA LEU A 394 -11.62 4.43 12.65
C LEU A 394 -10.62 3.64 13.52
N ASP A 395 -10.41 4.09 14.75
CA ASP A 395 -9.64 3.39 15.77
C ASP A 395 -10.42 3.32 17.08
N SER A 396 -11.06 2.18 17.32
CA SER A 396 -11.82 1.95 18.55
C SER A 396 -10.93 1.80 19.79
N SER A 397 -9.62 1.55 19.63
CA SER A 397 -8.69 1.45 20.75
C SER A 397 -8.40 2.81 21.37
N LEU A 398 -8.27 3.86 20.53
CA LEU A 398 -8.05 5.24 20.99
C LEU A 398 -9.22 5.79 21.80
N ALA A 399 -10.43 5.33 21.53
CA ALA A 399 -11.62 5.71 22.30
C ALA A 399 -11.64 5.12 23.72
N LYS A 400 -10.75 4.15 24.02
CA LYS A 400 -10.59 3.52 25.34
C LYS A 400 -9.38 4.06 26.10
N ASP A 401 -8.53 4.86 25.48
CA ASP A 401 -7.39 5.52 26.12
C ASP A 401 -7.84 6.56 27.16
N ASP A 402 -6.90 7.03 27.99
CA ASP A 402 -7.06 8.24 28.83
C ASP A 402 -6.06 9.32 28.38
N PRO A 403 -6.51 10.40 27.73
CA PRO A 403 -7.90 10.74 27.42
C PRO A 403 -8.42 9.94 26.20
N PRO A 404 -9.73 9.65 26.10
CA PRO A 404 -10.30 9.01 24.93
C PRO A 404 -10.21 9.95 23.74
N VAL A 405 -9.57 9.49 22.66
CA VAL A 405 -9.49 10.25 21.40
C VAL A 405 -10.26 9.50 20.33
N ARG A 406 -11.09 10.24 19.59
CA ARG A 406 -11.92 9.70 18.53
C ARG A 406 -11.34 10.12 17.20
N ILE A 407 -11.26 9.18 16.27
CA ILE A 407 -11.01 9.45 14.87
C ILE A 407 -12.22 8.92 14.11
N GLN A 408 -12.91 9.78 13.38
CA GLN A 408 -14.15 9.44 12.68
C GLN A 408 -14.08 9.84 11.21
N ARG A 409 -14.59 8.96 10.35
CA ARG A 409 -14.90 9.31 8.96
C ARG A 409 -16.18 10.13 8.93
N VAL A 410 -16.09 11.29 8.32
CA VAL A 410 -17.19 12.25 8.18
C VAL A 410 -17.17 12.87 6.78
N PHE A 411 -18.22 13.61 6.47
CA PHE A 411 -18.48 14.23 5.20
C PHE A 411 -18.70 15.74 5.36
N HIS A 412 -18.27 16.49 4.34
CA HIS A 412 -18.43 17.94 4.26
C HIS A 412 -18.88 18.34 2.85
N GLY A 413 -20.10 18.87 2.73
CA GLY A 413 -20.63 19.35 1.45
C GLY A 413 -19.98 20.66 1.03
N VAL A 414 -19.61 20.79 -0.25
CA VAL A 414 -18.92 21.96 -0.79
C VAL A 414 -19.72 22.57 -1.94
N ARG A 415 -19.71 23.89 -2.06
CA ARG A 415 -20.48 24.62 -3.08
C ARG A 415 -19.77 24.79 -4.42
N SER A 416 -18.46 24.58 -4.49
CA SER A 416 -17.69 24.71 -5.73
C SER A 416 -16.51 23.74 -5.79
N ILE A 417 -16.06 23.44 -7.02
CA ILE A 417 -14.89 22.60 -7.27
C ILE A 417 -13.62 23.29 -6.79
N ASP A 418 -13.53 24.61 -6.94
CA ASP A 418 -12.40 25.41 -6.46
C ASP A 418 -12.25 25.31 -4.94
N ALA A 419 -13.36 25.42 -4.20
CA ALA A 419 -13.33 25.24 -2.76
C ALA A 419 -12.92 23.81 -2.40
N ALA A 420 -13.43 22.78 -3.09
CA ALA A 420 -13.05 21.40 -2.83
C ALA A 420 -11.55 21.17 -3.08
N LYS A 421 -11.00 21.67 -4.19
CA LYS A 421 -9.57 21.59 -4.50
C LYS A 421 -8.73 22.36 -3.47
N SER A 422 -9.09 23.61 -3.18
CA SER A 422 -8.40 24.47 -2.23
C SER A 422 -8.34 23.84 -0.84
N ILE A 423 -9.47 23.32 -0.34
CA ILE A 423 -9.54 22.63 0.96
C ILE A 423 -8.68 21.36 0.93
N SER A 424 -8.73 20.58 -0.15
CA SER A 424 -7.99 19.30 -0.23
C SER A 424 -6.47 19.46 -0.36
N THR A 425 -5.98 20.60 -0.87
CA THR A 425 -4.54 20.85 -1.03
C THR A 425 -3.97 21.83 0.00
N GLY A 426 -4.81 22.66 0.61
CA GLY A 426 -4.42 23.73 1.55
C GLY A 426 -5.02 23.61 2.96
N GLY A 427 -5.93 22.65 3.18
CA GLY A 427 -6.68 22.51 4.42
C GLY A 427 -7.91 23.41 4.49
N PHE A 428 -8.71 23.23 5.55
CA PHE A 428 -9.92 24.03 5.78
C PHE A 428 -9.57 25.47 6.16
N ALA A 429 -10.32 26.45 5.66
CA ALA A 429 -10.24 27.83 6.14
C ALA A 429 -11.28 28.08 7.24
N ARG A 430 -10.99 28.99 8.19
CA ARG A 430 -11.98 29.48 9.15
C ARG A 430 -12.85 30.54 8.48
N LEU A 431 -14.04 30.16 8.04
CA LEU A 431 -14.97 31.03 7.31
C LEU A 431 -15.96 31.78 8.22
N GLN A 432 -15.58 32.08 9.47
CA GLN A 432 -16.44 32.73 10.48
C GLN A 432 -17.06 34.06 10.00
N THR A 433 -16.50 34.68 8.97
CA THR A 433 -17.02 35.92 8.37
C THR A 433 -18.19 35.71 7.41
N THR A 434 -18.41 34.48 6.93
CA THR A 434 -19.46 34.16 5.94
C THR A 434 -20.60 33.31 6.50
N ASP A 435 -20.36 32.58 7.58
CA ASP A 435 -21.37 31.80 8.30
C ASP A 435 -21.04 31.83 9.79
N SER A 436 -22.00 32.28 10.60
CA SER A 436 -21.86 32.30 12.06
C SER A 436 -21.88 30.89 12.65
N GLY A 437 -22.53 29.93 11.97
CA GLY A 437 -22.72 28.56 12.42
C GLY A 437 -23.72 28.45 13.58
N TRP A 438 -24.62 27.47 13.53
CA TRP A 438 -25.70 27.30 14.51
C TRP A 438 -25.23 26.72 15.85
N PHE A 439 -24.22 25.85 15.82
CA PHE A 439 -23.70 25.15 16.99
C PHE A 439 -22.27 25.59 17.30
N GLY A 440 -21.90 26.81 16.89
CA GLY A 440 -20.60 27.40 17.12
C GLY A 440 -19.85 27.77 15.85
N ALA A 441 -18.92 28.69 15.98
CA ALA A 441 -18.09 29.22 14.93
C ALA A 441 -16.91 28.26 14.65
N GLY A 442 -17.15 27.26 13.82
CA GLY A 442 -16.18 26.22 13.47
C GLY A 442 -16.43 25.61 12.10
N ILE A 443 -15.81 24.45 11.85
CA ILE A 443 -15.94 23.68 10.62
C ILE A 443 -16.90 22.52 10.90
N TYR A 444 -17.94 22.42 10.08
CA TYR A 444 -19.05 21.49 10.26
C TYR A 444 -18.84 20.22 9.46
N PHE A 445 -19.06 19.08 10.11
CA PHE A 445 -18.97 17.77 9.51
C PHE A 445 -20.15 16.91 9.93
N THR A 446 -20.44 15.88 9.15
CA THR A 446 -21.47 14.89 9.47
C THR A 446 -21.03 13.50 9.00
N PRO A 447 -21.22 12.43 9.77
CA PRO A 447 -21.05 11.06 9.26
C PRO A 447 -22.18 10.65 8.29
N ASP A 448 -23.24 11.46 8.15
CA ASP A 448 -24.39 11.19 7.30
C ASP A 448 -24.21 11.84 5.91
N LEU A 449 -23.85 11.03 4.90
CA LEU A 449 -23.52 11.52 3.56
C LEU A 449 -24.71 12.21 2.87
N ASP A 450 -25.93 11.72 3.06
CA ASP A 450 -27.15 12.35 2.52
C ASP A 450 -27.41 13.73 3.11
N TYR A 451 -27.01 13.95 4.36
CA TYR A 451 -27.07 15.26 4.99
C TYR A 451 -26.00 16.19 4.42
N ALA A 452 -24.75 15.72 4.28
CA ALA A 452 -23.69 16.51 3.64
C ALA A 452 -24.04 16.93 2.20
N LEU A 453 -24.73 16.07 1.46
CA LEU A 453 -25.21 16.35 0.10
C LEU A 453 -26.21 17.52 0.02
N GLN A 454 -27.01 17.76 1.06
CA GLN A 454 -27.94 18.91 1.10
C GLN A 454 -27.21 20.25 1.13
N TYR A 455 -25.96 20.26 1.63
CA TYR A 455 -25.11 21.45 1.69
C TYR A 455 -24.15 21.55 0.49
N ALA A 456 -24.06 20.50 -0.33
CA ALA A 456 -23.26 20.48 -1.54
C ALA A 456 -23.96 21.27 -2.65
N GLY A 457 -23.32 22.34 -3.15
CA GLY A 457 -23.84 23.10 -4.28
C GLY A 457 -23.65 22.33 -5.59
N GLY A 458 -24.62 22.40 -6.50
CA GLY A 458 -24.45 21.84 -7.85
C GLY A 458 -23.51 22.71 -8.69
N ALA A 459 -22.28 22.27 -8.90
CA ALA A 459 -21.26 23.02 -9.65
C ALA A 459 -20.96 22.38 -11.01
N SER A 460 -20.73 23.20 -12.03
CA SER A 460 -20.30 22.73 -13.35
C SER A 460 -18.81 22.37 -13.33
N PHE A 461 -18.43 21.27 -13.98
CA PHE A 461 -17.05 20.82 -14.03
C PHE A 461 -16.28 21.46 -15.20
N HIS A 462 -15.24 22.21 -14.88
CA HIS A 462 -14.26 22.69 -15.86
C HIS A 462 -12.98 21.85 -15.79
N HIS A 463 -12.47 21.43 -16.95
CA HIS A 463 -11.20 20.71 -17.06
C HIS A 463 -10.06 21.49 -16.40
N GLY A 464 -9.22 20.82 -15.60
CA GLY A 464 -8.03 21.40 -14.96
C GLY A 464 -8.01 21.36 -13.42
N HIS A 465 -9.17 21.24 -12.76
CA HIS A 465 -9.22 21.11 -11.30
C HIS A 465 -8.72 19.75 -10.84
N PHE A 466 -9.22 18.70 -11.48
CA PHE A 466 -8.90 17.30 -11.24
C PHE A 466 -8.60 16.62 -12.58
N PRO A 467 -7.36 16.75 -13.12
CA PRO A 467 -7.02 16.32 -14.48
C PRO A 467 -7.27 14.84 -14.77
N SER A 468 -7.20 13.99 -13.74
CA SER A 468 -7.40 12.54 -13.85
C SER A 468 -8.88 12.11 -13.80
N LEU A 469 -9.80 13.01 -13.43
CA LEU A 469 -11.23 12.72 -13.39
C LEU A 469 -11.88 12.83 -14.78
N ARG A 470 -12.66 11.82 -15.14
CA ARG A 470 -13.41 11.74 -16.41
C ARG A 470 -14.86 12.18 -16.23
N LEU A 471 -15.06 13.39 -15.71
CA LEU A 471 -16.40 13.97 -15.54
C LEU A 471 -16.86 14.64 -16.85
N SER A 472 -18.15 14.49 -17.17
CA SER A 472 -18.76 15.20 -18.30
C SER A 472 -18.80 16.72 -18.02
N PRO A 473 -18.27 17.58 -18.90
CA PRO A 473 -18.17 19.03 -18.66
C PRO A 473 -19.52 19.76 -18.70
N HIS A 474 -20.57 19.14 -19.26
CA HIS A 474 -21.91 19.73 -19.37
C HIS A 474 -22.86 19.34 -18.23
N LYS A 475 -22.42 18.47 -17.32
CA LYS A 475 -23.20 18.08 -16.15
C LYS A 475 -22.84 18.94 -14.96
N ARG A 476 -23.79 19.07 -14.03
CA ARG A 476 -23.57 19.65 -12.71
C ARG A 476 -23.34 18.53 -11.71
N TYR A 477 -22.53 18.82 -10.70
CA TYR A 477 -22.17 17.85 -9.68
C TYR A 477 -22.33 18.43 -8.28
N HIS A 478 -22.91 17.65 -7.38
CA HIS A 478 -22.78 17.85 -5.93
C HIS A 478 -21.43 17.32 -5.48
N ILE A 479 -20.69 18.11 -4.71
CA ILE A 479 -19.32 17.81 -4.30
C ILE A 479 -19.28 17.63 -2.79
N VAL A 480 -18.78 16.48 -2.35
CA VAL A 480 -18.65 16.15 -0.94
C VAL A 480 -17.22 15.71 -0.66
N LEU A 481 -16.62 16.26 0.39
CA LEU A 481 -15.35 15.78 0.91
C LEU A 481 -15.62 14.63 1.87
N ALA A 482 -14.91 13.51 1.70
CA ALA A 482 -14.76 12.52 2.75
C ALA A 482 -13.51 12.89 3.58
N CYS A 483 -13.69 13.07 4.88
CA CYS A 483 -12.66 13.53 5.79
C CYS A 483 -12.53 12.60 6.99
N ASP A 484 -11.33 12.53 7.57
CA ASP A 484 -11.12 11.97 8.89
C ASP A 484 -10.99 13.14 9.87
N ILE A 485 -11.80 13.16 10.93
CA ILE A 485 -11.71 14.17 11.99
C ILE A 485 -11.27 13.56 13.31
N GLN A 486 -10.62 14.37 14.15
CA GLN A 486 -10.19 13.97 15.48
C GLN A 486 -10.56 14.95 16.59
N TYR A 487 -11.00 14.39 17.72
CA TYR A 487 -11.38 15.16 18.92
C TYR A 487 -11.38 14.26 20.16
N ALA A 488 -11.16 14.87 21.34
CA ALA A 488 -11.00 14.13 22.60
C ALA A 488 -12.07 14.48 23.65
N ASN A 489 -12.45 15.75 23.76
CA ASN A 489 -13.39 16.26 24.76
C ASN A 489 -14.60 16.93 24.08
N PRO A 490 -15.51 16.14 23.45
CA PRO A 490 -16.69 16.70 22.80
C PRO A 490 -17.66 17.30 23.83
N TYR A 491 -18.31 18.41 23.47
CA TYR A 491 -19.44 18.99 24.20
C TYR A 491 -20.76 18.63 23.50
N PRO A 492 -21.67 17.91 24.17
CA PRO A 492 -23.00 17.61 23.62
C PRO A 492 -23.89 18.86 23.66
N VAL A 493 -24.36 19.30 22.49
CA VAL A 493 -25.26 20.45 22.35
C VAL A 493 -26.71 19.95 22.24
N LEU A 494 -27.58 20.42 23.15
CA LEU A 494 -29.01 20.04 23.16
C LEU A 494 -29.92 21.08 22.49
N ARG A 495 -29.43 22.31 22.29
CA ARG A 495 -30.20 23.43 21.72
C ARG A 495 -29.29 24.39 20.98
N ARG A 496 -29.80 25.01 19.92
CA ARG A 496 -29.10 26.06 19.15
C ARG A 496 -28.88 27.33 19.98
N ALA A 497 -29.89 27.73 20.75
CA ALA A 497 -29.86 28.98 21.50
C ALA A 497 -28.63 29.05 22.43
N GLY A 498 -27.80 30.06 22.22
CA GLY A 498 -26.61 30.33 23.03
C GLY A 498 -25.28 29.88 22.42
N PHE A 499 -25.28 29.14 21.30
CA PHE A 499 -24.06 28.69 20.60
C PHE A 499 -23.84 29.36 19.24
N GLU A 500 -24.89 29.89 18.62
CA GLU A 500 -24.82 30.52 17.30
C GLU A 500 -23.79 31.65 17.23
N GLY A 501 -22.86 31.58 16.27
CA GLY A 501 -21.79 32.57 16.12
C GLY A 501 -20.70 32.54 17.20
N LYS A 502 -20.83 31.70 18.23
CA LYS A 502 -19.90 31.69 19.37
C LYS A 502 -18.79 30.67 19.19
N MET A 503 -17.66 30.90 19.85
CA MET A 503 -16.62 29.87 19.93
C MET A 503 -17.16 28.58 20.56
N LEU A 504 -16.49 27.46 20.28
CA LEU A 504 -16.77 26.20 20.99
C LEU A 504 -16.63 26.40 22.51
N GLN A 505 -17.40 25.62 23.26
CA GLN A 505 -17.47 25.66 24.71
C GLN A 505 -16.06 25.53 25.29
N ALA A 506 -15.65 26.52 26.08
CA ALA A 506 -14.30 26.58 26.62
C ALA A 506 -13.94 25.28 27.36
N GLY A 507 -12.80 24.70 26.99
CA GLY A 507 -12.32 23.42 27.51
C GLY A 507 -12.61 22.22 26.61
N HIS A 508 -13.50 22.35 25.64
CA HIS A 508 -13.85 21.32 24.65
C HIS A 508 -13.16 21.59 23.31
N ASP A 509 -12.93 20.53 22.52
CA ASP A 509 -12.33 20.61 21.18
C ASP A 509 -13.28 20.16 20.05
N ALA A 510 -14.52 19.83 20.39
CA ALA A 510 -15.60 19.62 19.44
C ALA A 510 -16.95 19.93 20.08
N HIS A 511 -17.92 20.34 19.28
CA HIS A 511 -19.34 20.20 19.59
C HIS A 511 -19.93 19.03 18.83
N VAL A 512 -20.84 18.30 19.48
CA VAL A 512 -21.60 17.22 18.85
C VAL A 512 -23.07 17.42 19.12
N VAL A 513 -23.90 17.24 18.09
CA VAL A 513 -25.35 17.44 18.18
C VAL A 513 -26.06 16.43 17.29
N VAL A 514 -27.27 16.07 17.69
CA VAL A 514 -28.18 15.24 16.90
C VAL A 514 -29.30 16.15 16.40
N VAL A 515 -29.44 16.25 15.08
CA VAL A 515 -30.38 17.14 14.41
C VAL A 515 -31.29 16.37 13.46
N GLY A 516 -32.39 16.98 13.09
CA GLY A 516 -33.19 16.51 11.95
C GLY A 516 -32.55 16.98 10.66
N LYS A 517 -33.01 16.48 9.51
CA LYS A 517 -32.51 16.93 8.20
C LYS A 517 -32.73 18.42 7.93
N GLY A 518 -33.60 19.10 8.68
CA GLY A 518 -33.70 20.57 8.67
C GLY A 518 -32.67 21.30 9.54
N GLY A 519 -31.70 20.57 10.09
CA GLY A 519 -30.62 21.05 10.97
C GLY A 519 -31.05 21.60 12.34
N SER A 520 -32.30 21.36 12.74
CA SER A 520 -32.78 21.68 14.09
C SER A 520 -32.50 20.52 15.06
N PRO A 521 -32.04 20.78 16.30
CA PRO A 521 -31.86 19.74 17.31
C PRO A 521 -33.14 18.93 17.54
N LEU A 522 -33.02 17.60 17.55
CA LEU A 522 -34.16 16.70 17.78
C LEU A 522 -34.17 16.18 19.21
N PRO A 523 -35.34 16.12 19.87
CA PRO A 523 -35.48 15.40 21.13
C PRO A 523 -35.24 13.90 20.91
N ASP A 524 -34.70 13.23 21.92
CA ASP A 524 -34.35 11.81 21.94
C ASP A 524 -35.52 10.88 21.56
N SER A 525 -36.74 11.25 21.98
CA SER A 525 -37.97 10.54 21.63
C SER A 525 -38.26 10.44 20.13
N GLN A 526 -37.63 11.28 19.30
CA GLN A 526 -37.79 11.30 17.84
C GLN A 526 -36.67 10.56 17.10
N TRP A 527 -35.66 10.05 17.81
CA TRP A 527 -34.49 9.49 17.14
C TRP A 527 -34.74 8.13 16.47
N SER A 528 -35.84 7.46 16.83
CA SER A 528 -36.29 6.20 16.23
C SER A 528 -37.23 6.41 15.03
N GLN A 529 -37.57 7.65 14.67
CA GLN A 529 -38.53 7.95 13.59
C GLN A 529 -37.91 7.77 12.19
N GLN A 530 -38.77 7.53 11.19
CA GLN A 530 -38.39 7.25 9.79
C GLN A 530 -37.56 8.36 9.12
N ASN A 531 -37.73 9.62 9.53
CA ASN A 531 -36.83 10.71 9.15
C ASN A 531 -35.60 10.66 10.05
N ALA A 532 -34.68 9.77 9.72
CA ALA A 532 -33.54 9.42 10.56
C ALA A 532 -32.80 10.68 11.05
N PRO A 533 -32.56 10.82 12.37
CA PRO A 533 -31.76 11.91 12.91
C PRO A 533 -30.31 11.76 12.44
N VAL A 534 -29.70 12.88 12.10
CA VAL A 534 -28.31 12.98 11.63
C VAL A 534 -27.45 13.62 12.70
N ALA A 535 -26.14 13.42 12.65
CA ALA A 535 -25.20 14.05 13.56
C ALA A 535 -24.47 15.22 12.89
N GLU A 536 -24.29 16.31 13.61
CA GLU A 536 -23.31 17.33 13.26
C GLU A 536 -22.18 17.35 14.28
N ILE A 537 -20.96 17.48 13.77
CA ILE A 537 -19.74 17.58 14.54
C ILE A 537 -19.03 18.85 14.11
N VAL A 538 -18.79 19.75 15.07
CA VAL A 538 -18.14 21.03 14.83
C VAL A 538 -16.78 21.04 15.52
N ILE A 539 -15.72 21.26 14.75
CA ILE A 539 -14.34 21.42 15.24
C ILE A 539 -13.85 22.83 14.94
N ASP A 540 -12.87 23.33 15.71
CA ASP A 540 -12.37 24.70 15.53
C ASP A 540 -10.94 24.76 14.98
N GLN A 541 -10.16 23.68 15.03
CA GLN A 541 -8.78 23.66 14.52
C GLN A 541 -8.70 22.89 13.18
N MET A 542 -8.00 23.46 12.21
CA MET A 542 -7.87 22.87 10.87
C MET A 542 -7.10 21.53 10.90
N ASP A 543 -6.14 21.41 11.83
CA ASP A 543 -5.36 20.19 12.07
C ASP A 543 -6.18 19.03 12.67
N GLN A 544 -7.47 19.27 12.97
CA GLN A 544 -8.42 18.21 13.36
C GLN A 544 -9.01 17.48 12.18
N ALA A 545 -8.86 17.97 10.95
CA ALA A 545 -9.46 17.37 9.78
C ALA A 545 -8.38 16.99 8.76
N LEU A 546 -8.54 15.81 8.17
CA LEU A 546 -7.76 15.33 7.05
C LEU A 546 -8.70 14.99 5.90
N VAL A 547 -8.49 15.59 4.72
CA VAL A 547 -9.27 15.24 3.53
C VAL A 547 -8.74 13.93 2.94
N ARG A 548 -9.62 12.95 2.76
CA ARG A 548 -9.31 11.61 2.25
C ARG A 548 -9.72 11.44 0.80
N ALA A 549 -10.89 11.97 0.46
CA ALA A 549 -11.39 11.92 -0.91
C ALA A 549 -12.32 13.10 -1.21
N VAL A 550 -12.45 13.40 -2.50
CA VAL A 550 -13.49 14.26 -3.05
C VAL A 550 -14.41 13.37 -3.89
N LEU A 551 -15.70 13.37 -3.54
CA LEU A 551 -16.77 12.61 -4.17
C LEU A 551 -17.61 13.55 -5.04
N PHE A 552 -17.84 13.16 -6.30
CA PHE A 552 -18.63 13.92 -7.27
C PHE A 552 -19.90 13.15 -7.60
N PHE A 553 -21.06 13.68 -7.20
CA PHE A 553 -22.38 13.09 -7.49
C PHE A 553 -23.07 13.89 -8.59
N GLU A 554 -23.75 13.23 -9.52
CA GLU A 554 -24.57 13.94 -10.52
C GLU A 554 -25.72 14.70 -9.82
N ALA A 555 -25.87 16.00 -10.15
CA ALA A 555 -26.84 16.91 -9.53
C ALA A 555 -28.18 17.00 -10.29
#